data_AF-A0A3D2J948-F1
#
_entry.id   AF-A0A3D2J948-F1
#
_cell.length_a   1.000
_cell.length_b   1.000
_cell.length_c   1.000
_cell.angle_alpha   90.00
_cell.angle_beta   90.00
_cell.angle_gamma   90.00
#
_symmetry.space_group_name_H-M   'P 1'
#
loop_
_entity.id
_entity.type
_entity.pdbx_description
1 polymer ?
#
loop_
_entity_poly.entity_id
_entity_poly.type
_entity_poly.pdbx_seq_one_letter_code
_entity_poly.pdbx_strand_id
1 'polypeptide(L)' 'MQFGRTFEEFEIGAIYKHWPGRTITEYDDTLFSMLTMNHNPLHIDEYYAEQTQHEQRLVVGAL' A
#
# COMPACT_ATOMS: atom_id res chain seq x y z
N MET A 1 26.45 -4.46 -6.30
CA MET A 1 25.01 -4.44 -6.65
C MET A 1 24.74 -3.06 -7.24
N GLN A 2 24.38 -2.95 -8.51
CA GLN A 2 24.07 -1.67 -9.13
C GLN A 2 22.65 -1.26 -8.70
N PHE A 3 22.50 -0.09 -8.08
CA PHE A 3 21.20 0.43 -7.66
C PHE A 3 20.64 1.32 -8.79
N GLY A 4 19.50 0.92 -9.34
CA GLY A 4 18.82 1.67 -10.40
C GLY A 4 19.39 1.45 -11.80
N ARG A 5 18.77 2.11 -12.77
CA ARG A 5 19.14 2.10 -14.19
C ARG A 5 19.14 3.52 -14.76
N THR A 6 20.00 3.80 -15.73
CA THR A 6 19.93 5.04 -16.52
C THR A 6 18.89 4.91 -17.63
N PHE A 7 18.52 6.03 -18.25
CA PHE A 7 17.49 6.07 -19.29
C PHE A 7 17.80 5.12 -20.47
N GLU A 8 19.07 4.98 -20.81
CA GLU A 8 19.57 4.19 -21.93
C GLU A 8 19.52 2.67 -21.68
N GLU A 9 19.32 2.24 -20.43
CA GLU A 9 19.26 0.83 -20.02
C GLU A 9 17.80 0.28 -19.99
N PHE A 10 16.84 1.07 -20.48
CA PHE A 10 15.43 0.69 -20.62
C PHE A 10 15.12 0.28 -22.07
N GLU A 11 14.33 -0.78 -22.22
CA GLU A 11 13.90 -1.30 -23.52
C GLU A 11 12.37 -1.31 -23.60
N ILE A 12 11.81 -0.92 -24.74
CA ILE A 12 10.36 -0.95 -24.97
C ILE A 12 9.87 -2.39 -24.84
N GLY A 13 8.85 -2.60 -23.99
CA GLY A 13 8.29 -3.92 -23.72
C GLY A 13 9.02 -4.73 -22.65
N ALA A 14 10.09 -4.20 -22.05
CA ALA A 14 10.74 -4.86 -20.92
C ALA A 14 9.79 -5.03 -19.73
N ILE A 15 9.85 -6.20 -19.09
CA ILE A 15 9.08 -6.52 -17.88
C ILE A 15 10.02 -6.56 -16.68
N TYR A 16 9.79 -5.66 -15.73
CA TYR A 16 10.58 -5.54 -14.50
C TYR A 16 9.83 -6.20 -13.34
N LYS A 17 10.36 -7.32 -12.84
CA LYS A 17 9.81 -8.01 -11.67
C LYS A 17 10.48 -7.47 -10.41
N HIS A 18 9.78 -6.61 -9.69
CA HIS A 18 10.27 -6.04 -8.43
C HIS A 18 10.20 -7.07 -7.31
N TRP A 19 11.28 -7.16 -6.54
CA TRP A 19 11.41 -8.02 -5.36
C TRP A 19 12.21 -7.25 -4.29
N PRO A 20 11.90 -7.43 -3.00
CA PRO A 20 10.88 -8.32 -2.42
C PRO A 20 9.47 -7.75 -2.48
N GLY A 21 8.47 -8.65 -2.56
CA GLY A 21 7.10 -8.29 -2.21
C GLY A 21 7.01 -8.01 -0.71
N ARG A 22 6.13 -7.08 -0.32
CA ARG A 22 5.92 -6.70 1.08
C ARG A 22 4.48 -7.01 1.48
N THR A 23 4.31 -7.78 2.55
CA THR A 23 3.00 -7.99 3.17
C THR A 23 2.59 -6.72 3.92
N ILE A 24 1.39 -6.21 3.65
CA ILE A 24 0.79 -5.09 4.38
C ILE A 24 0.12 -5.62 5.65
N THR A 25 0.32 -4.91 6.75
CA THR A 25 -0.29 -5.19 8.05
C THR A 25 -1.17 -4.02 8.48
N GLU A 26 -2.00 -4.24 9.50
CA GLU A 26 -2.84 -3.20 10.10
C GLU A 26 -2.06 -1.98 10.58
N TYR A 27 -0.83 -2.20 11.04
CA TYR A 27 0.05 -1.11 11.48
C TYR A 27 0.42 -0.19 10.32
N ASP A 28 0.69 -0.74 9.14
CA ASP A 28 1.07 0.04 7.96
C ASP A 28 -0.05 0.97 7.51
N ASP A 29 -1.26 0.44 7.44
CA ASP A 29 -2.43 1.18 6.99
C ASP A 29 -2.82 2.28 7.98
N THR A 30 -2.81 1.94 9.28
CA THR A 30 -3.06 2.91 10.35
C THR A 30 -1.99 4.00 10.36
N LEU A 31 -0.71 3.63 10.25
CA LEU A 31 0.39 4.59 10.24
C LEU A 31 0.28 5.54 9.03
N PHE A 32 0.08 5.00 7.83
CA PHE A 32 -0.07 5.80 6.61
C PHE A 32 -1.27 6.75 6.71
N SER A 33 -2.41 6.26 7.19
CA SER A 33 -3.62 7.06 7.40
C SER A 33 -3.36 8.24 8.34
N MET A 34 -2.68 8.00 9.46
CA MET A 34 -2.37 9.06 10.43
C MET A 34 -1.32 10.05 9.91
N LEU A 35 -0.30 9.57 9.19
CA LEU A 35 0.72 10.44 8.58
C LEU A 35 0.16 11.35 7.49
N THR A 36 -0.85 10.88 6.76
CA THR A 36 -1.49 11.61 5.65
C THR A 36 -2.76 12.34 6.06
N MET A 37 -3.11 12.32 7.35
CA MET A 37 -4.35 12.89 7.89
C MET A 37 -5.62 12.33 7.22
N ASN A 38 -5.57 11.08 6.78
CA ASN A 38 -6.75 10.35 6.32
C ASN A 38 -7.52 9.79 7.52
N HIS A 39 -8.60 10.47 7.90
CA HIS A 39 -9.45 10.09 9.04
C HIS A 39 -10.65 9.21 8.66
N ASN A 40 -10.66 8.62 7.46
CA ASN A 40 -11.76 7.76 7.05
C ASN A 40 -11.77 6.47 7.91
N PRO A 41 -12.85 6.19 8.66
CA PRO A 41 -12.90 5.07 9.61
C PRO A 41 -12.72 3.70 8.95
N LEU A 42 -12.97 3.59 7.65
CA LEU A 42 -12.75 2.36 6.88
C LEU A 42 -11.31 1.81 6.97
N HIS A 43 -10.32 2.68 7.24
CA HIS A 43 -8.90 2.33 7.30
C HIS A 43 -8.36 2.21 8.73
N ILE A 44 -9.07 2.75 9.72
CA ILE A 44 -8.52 2.97 11.07
C ILE A 44 -9.40 2.46 12.22
N ASP A 45 -10.64 2.06 11.93
CA ASP A 45 -11.61 1.64 12.93
C ASP A 45 -12.16 0.25 12.59
N GLU A 46 -11.77 -0.73 13.41
CA GLU A 46 -12.21 -2.12 13.26
C GLU A 46 -13.72 -2.29 13.51
N TYR A 47 -14.27 -1.62 14.53
CA TYR A 47 -15.68 -1.73 14.87
C TYR A 47 -16.57 -1.13 13.78
N TYR A 48 -16.14 -0.03 13.17
CA TYR A 48 -16.80 0.52 11.99
C TYR A 48 -16.72 -0.46 10.82
N ALA A 49 -15.54 -1.01 10.56
CA ALA A 49 -15.30 -1.87 9.40
C ALA A 49 -16.07 -3.20 9.45
N GLU A 50 -16.29 -3.77 10.65
CA GLU A 50 -17.14 -4.96 10.89
C GLU A 50 -18.57 -4.79 10.36
N GLN A 51 -19.06 -3.55 10.25
CA GLN A 51 -20.41 -3.24 9.77
C GLN A 51 -20.47 -3.02 8.25
N THR A 52 -19.32 -3.11 7.56
CA THR A 52 -19.21 -2.93 6.10
C THR A 52 -19.26 -4.26 5.37
N GLN A 53 -19.42 -4.24 4.05
CA GLN A 53 -19.46 -5.45 3.22
C GLN A 53 -18.19 -6.32 3.29
N HIS A 54 -17.08 -5.75 3.75
CA HIS A 54 -15.79 -6.46 3.84
C HIS A 54 -15.51 -6.97 5.26
N GLU A 55 -16.29 -6.53 6.26
CA GLU A 55 -16.20 -6.93 7.66
C GLU A 55 -14.78 -6.76 8.28
N GLN A 56 -13.91 -6.00 7.61
CA GLN A 56 -12.51 -5.78 7.93
C GLN A 56 -12.08 -4.42 7.40
N ARG A 57 -11.07 -3.83 8.05
CA ARG A 57 -10.45 -2.60 7.57
C ARG A 57 -9.89 -2.81 6.17
N LEU A 58 -10.09 -1.83 5.30
CA LEU A 58 -9.53 -1.85 3.96
C LEU A 58 -8.29 -0.98 3.90
N VAL A 59 -7.29 -1.43 3.17
CA VAL A 59 -6.07 -0.65 2.94
C VAL A 59 -6.37 0.60 2.13
N VAL A 60 -5.81 1.75 2.53
CA VAL A 60 -5.85 2.99 1.76
C VAL A 60 -5.23 2.75 0.38
N GLY A 61 -5.95 3.04 -0.71
CA GLY A 61 -5.45 2.74 -2.06
C GLY A 61 -4.20 3.52 -2.50
N ALA A 62 -3.80 4.56 -1.75
CA ALA A 62 -2.57 5.30 -1.98
C ALA A 62 -1.36 4.75 -1.21
N LEU A 63 -1.58 3.80 -0.29
CA LEU A 63 -0.51 3.01 0.35
C LEU A 63 -0.01 1.92 -0.61
#